data_AF-A0AA42ZXH7-F1
#
_entry.id   AF-A0AA42ZXH7-F1
#
_cell.length_a   1.000
_cell.length_b   1.000
_cell.length_c   1.000
_cell.angle_alpha   90.00
_cell.angle_beta   90.00
_cell.angle_gamma   90.00
#
_symmetry.space_group_name_H-M   'P 1'
#
loop_
_entity.id
_entity.type
_entity.pdbx_description
1 polymer ?
#
loop_
_entity_poly.entity_id
_entity_poly.type
_entity_poly.pdbx_seq_one_letter_code
_entity_poly.pdbx_strand_id
1 'polypeptide(L)'
;MTDRARLLDIFPAGIANGEFGLPPDLLMVIARGEGCRLWDTDGREFLDFSMGWGSALVGHARPEVVEAVQTQAPLGANFAYLNRNALALAEEIRRVSPAARRLRFC
;
A
#
# COMPACT_ATOMS: atom_id res chain seq x y z
N MET A 1 -26.93 1.15 5.84
CA MET A 1 -26.38 1.86 4.66
C MET A 1 -25.26 1.01 4.09
N THR A 2 -25.23 0.73 2.78
CA THR A 2 -24.18 -0.09 2.16
C THR A 2 -22.84 0.65 2.15
N ASP A 3 -21.72 -0.06 2.03
CA ASP A 3 -20.40 0.57 1.95
C ASP A 3 -20.29 1.53 0.77
N ARG A 4 -20.84 1.19 -0.39
CA ARG A 4 -20.91 2.10 -1.56
C ARG A 4 -21.62 3.42 -1.25
N ALA A 5 -22.76 3.36 -0.57
CA ALA A 5 -23.50 4.58 -0.20
C ALA A 5 -22.67 5.45 0.77
N ARG A 6 -21.92 4.82 1.69
CA ARG A 6 -21.00 5.52 2.59
C ARG A 6 -19.83 6.17 1.85
N LEU A 7 -19.26 5.48 0.85
CA LEU A 7 -18.18 6.04 0.03
C LEU A 7 -18.64 7.31 -0.69
N LEU A 8 -19.78 7.27 -1.38
CA LEU A 8 -20.32 8.38 -2.15
C LEU A 8 -20.75 9.58 -1.29
N ASP A 9 -21.12 9.33 -0.03
CA ASP A 9 -21.49 10.36 0.94
C ASP A 9 -20.26 11.09 1.51
N ILE A 10 -19.17 10.36 1.76
CA ILE A 10 -17.98 10.89 2.45
C ILE A 10 -16.92 11.42 1.48
N PHE A 11 -16.67 10.69 0.40
CA PHE A 11 -15.59 10.99 -0.53
C PHE A 11 -16.14 11.62 -1.82
N PRO A 12 -15.51 12.67 -2.36
CA PRO A 12 -15.85 13.18 -3.68
C PRO A 12 -15.79 12.06 -4.72
N ALA A 13 -16.90 11.84 -5.43
CA ALA A 13 -17.08 10.74 -6.37
C ALA A 13 -16.90 9.31 -5.79
N GLY A 14 -16.94 9.15 -4.46
CA GLY A 14 -16.82 7.87 -3.79
C GLY A 14 -15.40 7.31 -3.71
N ILE A 15 -14.37 8.14 -3.94
CA ILE A 15 -13.00 7.72 -4.11
C ILE A 15 -12.02 8.61 -3.34
N ALA A 16 -10.97 8.01 -2.76
CA ALA A 16 -9.92 8.72 -2.02
C ALA A 16 -8.49 8.51 -2.57
N ASN A 17 -8.19 7.41 -3.27
CA ASN A 17 -6.82 6.93 -3.48
C ASN A 17 -6.50 6.75 -4.97
N GLY A 18 -6.62 7.83 -5.76
CA GLY A 18 -6.19 7.83 -7.16
C GLY A 18 -6.98 6.89 -8.08
N GLU A 19 -8.06 6.25 -7.62
CA GLU A 19 -9.00 5.59 -8.53
C GLU A 19 -9.72 6.68 -9.35
N PHE A 20 -9.53 6.72 -10.66
CA PHE A 20 -10.09 7.83 -11.46
C PHE A 20 -11.37 7.37 -12.16
N GLY A 21 -12.50 7.93 -11.73
CA GLY A 21 -13.74 7.95 -12.51
C GLY A 21 -14.44 6.60 -12.70
N LEU A 22 -14.38 5.71 -11.71
CA LEU A 22 -15.17 4.47 -11.75
C LEU A 22 -16.68 4.78 -11.72
N PRO A 23 -17.49 4.09 -12.53
CA PRO A 23 -18.94 4.09 -12.40
C PRO A 23 -19.38 3.75 -10.96
N PRO A 24 -20.42 4.41 -10.42
CA PRO A 24 -20.85 4.17 -9.03
C PRO A 24 -21.14 2.70 -8.71
N ASP A 25 -21.61 1.92 -9.67
CA ASP A 25 -21.90 0.49 -9.53
C ASP A 25 -20.66 -0.40 -9.45
N LEU A 26 -19.49 0.10 -9.86
CA LEU A 26 -18.19 -0.59 -9.74
C LEU A 26 -17.41 -0.18 -8.48
N LEU A 27 -17.89 0.82 -7.73
CA LEU A 27 -17.29 1.17 -6.45
C LEU A 27 -17.48 0.01 -5.45
N MET A 28 -16.35 -0.41 -4.87
CA MET A 28 -16.24 -1.49 -3.90
C MET A 28 -15.24 -1.12 -2.81
N VAL A 29 -15.37 -1.74 -1.63
CA VAL A 29 -14.42 -1.60 -0.53
C VAL A 29 -13.62 -2.89 -0.43
N ILE A 30 -12.30 -2.79 -0.52
CA ILE A 30 -11.41 -3.93 -0.35
C ILE A 30 -11.21 -4.21 1.14
N ALA A 31 -11.47 -5.44 1.57
CA ALA A 31 -11.34 -5.89 2.95
C ALA A 31 -9.94 -6.42 3.26
N ARG A 32 -9.32 -7.15 2.33
CA ARG A 32 -7.96 -7.70 2.49
C ARG A 32 -7.29 -8.03 1.16
N GLY A 33 -5.98 -8.24 1.22
CA GLY A 33 -5.17 -8.76 0.13
C GLY A 33 -4.16 -9.81 0.60
N GLU A 34 -3.82 -10.76 -0.26
CA GLU A 34 -2.86 -11.83 0.00
C GLU A 34 -2.28 -12.33 -1.32
N GLY A 35 -0.95 -12.30 -1.46
CA GLY A 35 -0.29 -12.64 -2.71
C GLY A 35 -0.79 -11.75 -3.85
N CYS A 36 -1.29 -12.35 -4.94
CA CYS A 36 -1.85 -11.62 -6.08
C CYS A 36 -3.37 -11.43 -6.00
N ARG A 37 -4.02 -11.64 -4.84
CA ARG A 37 -5.47 -11.63 -4.71
C ARG A 37 -5.97 -10.56 -3.75
N LEU A 38 -7.17 -10.06 -4.02
CA LEU A 38 -7.92 -9.14 -3.18
C LEU A 38 -9.31 -9.71 -2.88
N TRP A 39 -9.87 -9.34 -1.73
CA TRP A 39 -11.25 -9.64 -1.36
C TRP A 39 -11.98 -8.36 -0.99
N ASP A 40 -13.17 -8.15 -1.55
CA ASP A 40 -14.06 -7.05 -1.14
C ASP A 40 -14.79 -7.35 0.19
N THR A 41 -15.51 -6.37 0.74
CA THR A 41 -16.31 -6.53 1.97
C THR A 41 -17.54 -7.43 1.80
N ASP A 42 -17.93 -7.75 0.56
CA ASP A 42 -18.97 -8.73 0.23
C ASP A 42 -18.40 -10.17 0.10
N GLY A 43 -17.08 -10.34 0.21
CA GLY A 43 -16.38 -11.62 0.11
C GLY A 43 -16.05 -12.06 -1.32
N ARG A 44 -16.24 -11.19 -2.34
CA ARG A 44 -15.81 -11.49 -3.71
C ARG A 44 -14.31 -11.44 -3.82
N GLU A 45 -13.75 -12.40 -4.53
CA GLU A 45 -12.31 -12.53 -4.76
C GLU A 45 -11.92 -12.06 -6.16
N PHE A 46 -10.80 -11.35 -6.24
CA PHE A 46 -10.28 -10.82 -7.49
C PHE A 46 -8.80 -11.18 -7.65
N LEU A 47 -8.39 -11.45 -8.88
CA LEU A 47 -6.98 -11.43 -9.26
C LEU A 47 -6.56 -9.97 -9.46
N ASP A 48 -5.57 -9.51 -8.70
CA ASP A 48 -5.16 -8.12 -8.70
C ASP A 48 -4.05 -7.83 -9.72
N PHE A 49 -4.44 -7.15 -10.79
CA PHE A 49 -3.52 -6.62 -11.79
C PHE A 49 -3.09 -5.17 -11.52
N SER A 50 -3.70 -4.49 -10.55
CA SER A 50 -3.28 -3.15 -10.14
C SER A 50 -1.97 -3.19 -9.35
N MET A 51 -1.75 -4.27 -8.59
CA MET A 51 -0.60 -4.47 -7.70
C MET A 51 -0.35 -3.25 -6.78
N GLY A 52 -1.42 -2.59 -6.34
CA GLY A 52 -1.32 -1.35 -5.56
C GLY A 52 -0.48 -0.28 -6.26
N TRP A 53 -0.69 -0.09 -7.56
CA TRP A 53 0.10 0.84 -8.40
C TRP A 53 1.60 0.51 -8.41
N GLY A 54 1.93 -0.79 -8.31
CA GLY A 54 3.29 -1.30 -8.27
C GLY A 54 3.91 -1.40 -6.87
N SER A 55 3.28 -0.84 -5.83
CA SER A 55 3.78 -0.95 -4.46
C SER A 55 3.72 -2.38 -3.91
N ALA A 56 2.74 -3.18 -4.36
CA ALA A 56 2.58 -4.58 -3.99
C ALA A 56 3.21 -5.53 -5.03
N LEU A 57 4.33 -5.13 -5.66
CA LEU A 57 5.00 -5.90 -6.72
C LEU A 57 5.34 -7.35 -6.28
N VAL A 58 5.67 -7.54 -5.00
CA VAL A 58 5.99 -8.85 -4.42
C VAL A 58 4.79 -9.55 -3.78
N GLY A 59 3.58 -9.08 -4.08
CA GLY A 59 2.32 -9.57 -3.52
C GLY A 59 1.92 -8.86 -2.23
N HIS A 60 0.60 -8.83 -1.99
CA HIS A 60 -0.02 -8.33 -0.76
C HIS A 60 0.32 -9.21 0.44
N ALA A 61 0.48 -8.57 1.61
CA ALA A 61 0.72 -9.24 2.88
C ALA A 61 1.85 -10.28 2.86
N ARG A 62 2.90 -10.04 2.06
CA ARG A 62 4.08 -10.91 2.02
C ARG A 62 4.64 -11.12 3.44
N PRO A 63 4.80 -12.38 3.91
CA PRO A 63 5.16 -12.67 5.31
C PRO A 63 6.40 -11.91 5.80
N GLU A 64 7.46 -11.86 4.98
CA GLU A 64 8.72 -11.20 5.37
C GLU A 64 8.57 -9.68 5.51
N VAL A 65 7.67 -9.06 4.74
CA VAL A 65 7.37 -7.61 4.85
C VAL A 65 6.53 -7.35 6.10
N VAL A 66 5.52 -8.18 6.34
CA VAL A 66 4.64 -8.08 7.52
C VAL A 66 5.46 -8.22 8.80
N GLU A 67 6.34 -9.21 8.88
CA GLU A 67 7.20 -9.45 10.05
C GLU A 67 8.13 -8.26 10.32
N ALA A 68 8.75 -7.69 9.28
CA ALA A 68 9.65 -6.54 9.43
C ALA A 68 8.89 -5.30 9.95
N VAL A 69 7.69 -5.04 9.44
CA VAL A 69 6.83 -3.95 9.90
C VAL A 69 6.38 -4.18 11.35
N GLN A 70 5.91 -5.38 11.69
CA GLN A 70 5.47 -5.73 13.04
C GLN A 70 6.60 -5.63 14.06
N THR A 71 7.84 -5.98 13.67
CA THR A 71 9.02 -5.83 14.51
C THR A 71 9.37 -4.37 14.77
N GLN A 72 9.27 -3.50 13.75
CA GLN A 72 9.61 -2.08 13.88
C GLN A 72 8.51 -1.26 14.57
N ALA A 73 7.23 -1.58 14.34
CA ALA A 73 6.08 -0.83 14.83
C ALA A 73 6.12 -0.50 16.34
N PRO A 74 6.41 -1.44 17.27
CA PRO A 74 6.44 -1.15 18.71
C PRO A 74 7.60 -0.24 19.13
N LEU A 75 8.62 -0.09 18.29
CA LEU A 75 9.77 0.79 18.54
C LEU A 75 9.51 2.23 18.08
N GLY A 76 8.38 2.49 17.41
CA GLY A 76 8.04 3.76 16.78
C GLY A 76 8.34 3.77 15.28
N ALA A 77 7.47 4.45 14.52
CA ALA A 77 7.54 4.51 13.06
C ALA A 77 8.12 5.83 12.52
N ASN A 78 8.06 6.90 13.31
CA ASN A 78 8.56 8.23 12.93
C ASN A 78 9.28 8.89 14.10
N PHE A 79 10.51 9.34 13.85
CA PHE A 79 11.36 9.96 14.85
C PHE A 79 11.72 11.42 14.51
N ALA A 80 11.35 11.94 13.33
CA ALA A 80 11.89 13.19 12.77
C ALA A 80 13.44 13.23 12.63
N TYR A 81 14.12 12.11 12.88
CA TYR A 81 15.55 11.89 12.73
C TYR A 81 15.79 10.56 11.99
N LEU A 82 16.99 10.35 11.47
CA LEU A 82 17.37 9.10 10.79
C LEU A 82 17.49 7.94 11.78
N ASN A 83 17.10 6.75 11.32
CA ASN A 83 17.34 5.48 12.02
C ASN A 83 18.19 4.53 11.16
N ARG A 84 18.61 3.40 11.74
CA ARG A 84 19.45 2.41 11.07
C ARG A 84 18.79 1.80 9.82
N ASN A 85 17.46 1.63 9.83
CA ASN A 85 16.74 1.07 8.69
C ASN A 85 16.73 2.02 7.49
N ALA A 86 16.57 3.33 7.72
CA ALA A 86 16.64 4.34 6.67
C ALA A 86 18.05 4.41 6.05
N LEU A 87 19.10 4.30 6.87
CA LEU A 87 20.48 4.24 6.38
C LEU A 87 20.72 2.99 5.52
N ALA A 88 20.31 1.81 6.00
CA ALA A 88 20.46 0.55 5.27
C ALA A 88 19.69 0.58 3.94
N LEU A 89 18.47 1.12 3.92
CA LEU A 89 17.70 1.29 2.68
C LEU A 89 18.41 2.20 1.68
N ALA A 90 19.00 3.32 2.14
CA ALA A 90 19.73 4.23 1.26
C ALA A 90 20.98 3.56 0.65
N GLU A 91 21.68 2.71 1.41
CA GLU A 91 22.82 1.93 0.93
C GLU A 91 22.40 0.91 -0.12
N GLU A 92 21.27 0.21 0.09
CA GLU A 92 20.72 -0.74 -0.88
C GLU A 92 20.25 -0.07 -2.17
N ILE A 93 19.56 1.09 -2.08
CA ILE A 93 19.16 1.84 -3.28
C ILE A 93 20.40 2.27 -4.07
N ARG A 94 21.45 2.77 -3.40
CA ARG A 94 22.71 3.14 -4.06
C ARG A 94 23.40 1.93 -4.71
N ARG A 95 23.29 0.74 -4.10
CA ARG A 95 23.84 -0.51 -4.65
C ARG A 95 23.11 -0.94 -5.93
N VAL A 96 21.78 -0.85 -5.95
CA VAL A 96 20.95 -1.23 -7.10
C VAL A 96 20.99 -0.17 -8.21
N SER A 97 21.06 1.11 -7.84
CA SER A 97 21.15 2.24 -8.76
C SER A 97 22.37 3.11 -8.43
N PRO A 98 23.54 2.82 -9.02
CA PRO A 98 24.77 3.58 -8.78
C PRO A 98 24.69 5.06 -9.19
N ALA A 99 23.70 5.43 -10.02
CA ALA A 99 23.41 6.82 -10.36
C ALA A 99 22.92 7.63 -9.14
N ALA A 100 22.30 6.98 -8.15
CA ALA A 100 21.83 7.60 -6.91
C ALA A 100 22.99 7.78 -5.90
N ARG A 101 23.95 8.66 -6.20
CA ARG A 101 25.11 8.93 -5.31
C ARG A 101 24.72 9.55 -3.96
N ARG A 102 23.66 10.36 -3.93
CA ARG A 102 23.09 10.98 -2.72
C ARG A 102 21.57 10.81 -2.80
N LEU A 103 20.96 10.59 -1.63
CA LEU A 103 19.54 10.28 -1.53
C LEU A 103 18.85 11.20 -0.53
N ARG A 104 17.56 11.45 -0.77
CA ARG A 104 16.62 12.05 0.16
C ARG A 104 15.32 11.25 0.04
N PHE A 105 14.79 10.80 1.16
CA PHE A 105 13.43 10.25 1.23
C PHE A 105 12.41 11.40 1.29
N CYS A 106 11.25 11.21 0.67
CA CYS A 106 10.15 12.17 0.61
C CYS A 106 8.90 11.59 1.25
#